data_AF-A0A847CQY0-F1
#
_entry.id   AF-A0A847CQY0-F1
#
_cell.length_a   1.000
_cell.length_b   1.000
_cell.length_c   1.000
_cell.angle_alpha   90.00
_cell.angle_beta   90.00
_cell.angle_gamma   90.00
#
_symmetry.space_group_name_H-M   'P 1'
#
loop_
_entity.id
_entity.type
_entity.pdbx_description
1 polymer ?
#
loop_
_entity_poly.entity_id
_entity_poly.type
_entity_poly.pdbx_seq_one_letter_code
_entity_poly.pdbx_strand_id
1 'polypeptide(L)'
;MNSTQLSFDDIGTPLNEVTWCVVDLETTGGSPLKGARITEFGAVKVRGGEVLGEFQSLVDPGIPIPGFISVLTGITEQMVQG
;
A
#
# COMPACT_ATOMS: atom_id res chain seq x y z
N MET A 1 -30.61 22.64 -26.36
CA MET A 1 -29.95 21.38 -25.96
C MET A 1 -30.36 21.12 -24.52
N ASN A 2 -31.19 20.12 -24.25
CA ASN A 2 -31.51 19.73 -22.87
C ASN A 2 -30.32 18.95 -22.33
N SER A 3 -29.54 19.56 -21.44
CA SER A 3 -28.58 18.86 -20.60
C SER A 3 -29.36 18.12 -19.52
N THR A 4 -29.55 16.81 -19.68
CA THR A 4 -30.08 15.93 -18.63
C THR A 4 -29.08 15.89 -17.48
N GLN A 5 -29.51 16.28 -16.29
CA GLN A 5 -28.73 16.14 -15.06
C GLN A 5 -28.59 14.64 -14.74
N LEU A 6 -27.35 14.17 -14.58
CA LEU A 6 -27.09 12.80 -14.15
C LEU A 6 -27.53 12.60 -12.70
N SER A 7 -28.11 11.44 -12.41
CA SER A 7 -28.41 10.95 -11.05
C SER A 7 -27.20 10.20 -10.48
N PHE A 8 -27.18 9.94 -9.17
CA PHE A 8 -26.10 9.16 -8.55
C PHE A 8 -25.97 7.74 -9.13
N ASP A 9 -27.08 7.17 -9.59
CA ASP A 9 -27.10 5.84 -10.22
C ASP A 9 -26.38 5.83 -11.59
N ASP A 10 -26.23 7.00 -12.22
CA ASP A 10 -25.54 7.16 -13.51
C ASP A 10 -24.02 7.34 -13.36
N ILE A 11 -23.50 7.42 -12.13
CA ILE A 11 -22.07 7.73 -11.82
C ILE A 11 -21.24 6.44 -11.64
N GLY A 12 -21.88 5.28 -11.57
CA GLY A 12 -21.23 3.96 -11.43
C GLY A 12 -21.46 3.33 -10.07
N THR A 13 -20.53 2.47 -9.63
CA THR A 13 -20.67 1.75 -8.36
C THR A 13 -20.52 2.70 -7.16
N PRO A 14 -21.48 2.75 -6.22
CA PRO A 14 -21.35 3.51 -4.98
C PRO A 14 -20.08 3.12 -4.20
N LEU A 15 -19.37 4.11 -3.65
CA LEU A 15 -18.07 3.87 -3.01
C LEU A 15 -18.14 2.88 -1.84
N ASN A 16 -19.26 2.84 -1.11
CA ASN A 16 -19.50 1.88 -0.03
C ASN A 16 -19.67 0.44 -0.53
N GLU A 17 -19.99 0.22 -1.81
CA GLU A 17 -20.11 -1.11 -2.42
C GLU A 17 -18.80 -1.57 -3.08
N VAL A 18 -17.89 -0.65 -3.36
CA VAL A 18 -16.56 -0.96 -3.93
C VAL A 18 -15.73 -1.74 -2.89
N THR A 19 -15.14 -2.87 -3.33
CA THR A 19 -14.03 -3.48 -2.58
C THR A 19 -12.73 -2.93 -3.13
N TRP A 20 -11.92 -2.40 -2.23
CA TRP A 20 -10.59 -1.89 -2.52
C TRP A 20 -9.58 -2.41 -1.50
N CYS A 21 -8.30 -2.31 -1.86
CA CYS A 21 -7.19 -2.65 -0.99
C CYS A 21 -6.41 -1.37 -0.69
N VAL A 22 -6.28 -1.02 0.57
CA VAL A 22 -5.32 -0.01 1.03
C VAL A 22 -3.97 -0.72 1.12
N VAL A 23 -2.93 -0.10 0.56
CA VAL A 23 -1.57 -0.65 0.57
C VAL A 23 -0.62 0.36 1.18
N ASP A 24 0.33 -0.13 1.94
CA ASP A 24 1.41 0.64 2.53
C ASP A 24 2.74 -0.11 2.36
N LEU A 25 3.82 0.63 2.15
CA LEU A 25 5.13 0.08 1.82
C LEU A 25 6.22 0.76 2.64
N GLU A 26 7.10 -0.07 3.20
CA GLU A 26 8.39 0.39 3.68
C GLU A 26 9.48 0.03 2.68
N THR A 27 10.48 0.91 2.56
CA THR A 27 11.50 0.79 1.51
C THR A 27 12.88 1.18 2.01
N THR A 28 13.92 0.72 1.32
CA THR A 28 15.32 1.08 1.58
C THR A 28 15.68 2.53 1.22
N GLY A 29 14.71 3.35 0.82
CA GLY A 29 14.87 4.76 0.49
C GLY A 29 13.70 5.36 -0.29
N GLY A 30 13.63 6.69 -0.38
CA GLY A 30 12.44 7.36 -0.93
C GLY A 30 12.30 7.39 -2.47
N SER A 31 13.10 6.65 -3.25
CA SER A 31 12.99 6.70 -4.71
C SER A 31 13.42 5.39 -5.40
N PRO A 32 12.52 4.74 -6.15
CA PRO A 32 12.88 3.55 -6.94
C PRO A 32 13.84 3.89 -8.08
N LEU A 33 13.78 5.13 -8.62
CA LEU A 33 14.71 5.60 -9.64
C LEU A 33 16.15 5.73 -9.11
N LYS A 34 16.33 5.83 -7.78
CA LYS A 34 17.64 5.81 -7.11
C LYS A 34 18.00 4.43 -6.57
N GLY A 35 17.24 3.39 -6.91
CA GLY A 35 17.52 2.01 -6.53
C GLY A 35 16.89 1.54 -5.22
N ALA A 36 15.97 2.30 -4.62
CA ALA A 36 15.26 1.84 -3.43
C ALA A 36 14.40 0.61 -3.73
N ARG A 37 14.32 -0.31 -2.77
CA ARG A 37 13.57 -1.58 -2.84
C ARG A 37 12.68 -1.75 -1.63
N ILE A 38 11.63 -2.55 -1.77
CA ILE A 38 10.64 -2.80 -0.72
C ILE A 38 11.24 -3.68 0.37
N THR A 39 11.01 -3.32 1.62
CA THR A 39 11.37 -4.10 2.82
C THR A 39 10.15 -4.67 3.54
N GLU A 40 8.98 -4.07 3.35
CA GLU A 40 7.69 -4.57 3.87
C GLU A 40 6.56 -4.26 2.88
N PHE A 41 5.58 -5.17 2.81
CA PHE A 41 4.33 -4.97 2.11
C PHE A 41 3.15 -5.17 3.06
N GLY A 42 2.38 -4.11 3.30
CA GLY A 42 1.12 -4.14 4.05
C GLY A 42 -0.09 -3.94 3.13
N ALA A 43 -1.16 -4.70 3.37
CA ALA A 43 -2.39 -4.63 2.61
C ALA A 43 -3.63 -4.88 3.47
N VAL A 44 -4.62 -3.99 3.36
CA VAL A 44 -5.92 -4.11 4.05
C VAL A 44 -7.03 -4.04 3.01
N LYS A 45 -7.79 -5.13 2.90
CA LYS A 45 -8.97 -5.22 2.03
C LYS A 45 -10.17 -4.63 2.77
N VAL A 46 -10.86 -3.66 2.16
CA VAL A 46 -11.97 -2.93 2.78
C VAL A 46 -13.19 -2.91 1.85
N ARG A 47 -14.41 -2.90 2.40
CA ARG A 47 -15.65 -2.54 1.70
C ARG A 47 -16.61 -1.89 2.68
N GLY A 48 -17.25 -0.78 2.28
CA GLY A 48 -18.31 -0.17 3.10
C GLY A 48 -17.88 0.30 4.49
N GLY A 49 -16.59 0.58 4.68
CA GLY A 49 -16.02 0.92 5.99
C GLY A 49 -15.54 -0.27 6.82
N GLU A 50 -15.79 -1.50 6.37
CA GLU A 50 -15.42 -2.73 7.09
C GLU A 50 -14.13 -3.33 6.54
N VAL A 51 -13.25 -3.79 7.43
CA VAL A 51 -12.07 -4.58 7.08
C VAL A 51 -12.47 -6.02 6.78
N LEU A 52 -12.17 -6.48 5.57
CA LEU A 52 -12.49 -7.82 5.09
C LEU A 52 -11.30 -8.78 5.17
N GLY A 53 -10.09 -8.26 5.39
CA GLY A 53 -8.88 -9.05 5.51
C GLY A 53 -7.63 -8.18 5.50
N GLU A 54 -6.59 -8.71 6.12
CA GLU A 54 -5.29 -8.06 6.27
C GLU A 54 -4.20 -9.01 5.82
N PHE A 55 -3.16 -8.45 5.23
CA PHE A 55 -1.94 -9.15 4.85
C PHE A 55 -0.75 -8.25 5.17
N GLN A 56 0.28 -8.83 5.78
CA GLN A 56 1.55 -8.17 5.99
C GLN A 56 2.67 -9.19 5.79
N SER A 57 3.74 -8.76 5.13
CA SER A 57 4.96 -9.54 5.02
C SER A 57 6.18 -8.63 4.96
N LEU A 58 7.23 -9.06 5.65
CA LEU A 58 8.57 -8.59 5.36
C LEU A 58 9.03 -9.12 4.00
N VAL A 59 9.91 -8.36 3.35
CA VAL A 59 10.44 -8.65 2.02
C VAL A 59 11.95 -8.47 2.08
N ASP A 60 12.70 -9.48 1.64
CA ASP A 60 14.15 -9.33 1.41
C ASP A 60 14.36 -8.35 0.25
N PRO A 61 14.90 -7.14 0.49
CA PRO A 61 15.13 -6.17 -0.57
C PRO A 61 16.27 -6.60 -1.52
N GLY A 62 17.10 -7.58 -1.14
CA GLY A 62 18.28 -8.00 -1.91
C GLY A 62 19.38 -6.94 -2.01
N ILE A 63 19.29 -5.88 -1.21
CA ILE A 63 20.27 -4.79 -1.08
C ILE A 63 20.36 -4.34 0.38
N PRO A 64 21.50 -3.81 0.86
CA PRO A 64 21.63 -3.35 2.23
C PRO A 64 20.61 -2.26 2.57
N ILE A 65 20.01 -2.34 3.76
CA ILE A 65 19.15 -1.28 4.30
C ILE A 65 20.04 -0.17 4.89
N PRO A 66 19.94 1.11 4.43
CA PRO A 66 20.70 2.20 5.03
C PRO A 66 20.33 2.40 6.50
N GLY A 67 21.32 2.66 7.36
CA GLY A 67 21.07 2.76 8.82
C GLY A 67 20.01 3.77 9.23
N PHE A 68 19.92 4.92 8.54
CA PHE A 68 18.88 5.91 8.82
C PHE A 68 17.47 5.39 8.46
N ILE A 69 17.34 4.55 7.44
CA ILE A 69 16.07 3.91 7.08
C ILE A 69 15.69 2.90 8.15
N SER A 70 16.60 2.05 8.60
CA SER A 70 16.31 1.15 9.72
C SER A 70 15.87 1.89 10.99
N VAL A 71 16.43 3.08 11.26
CA VAL A 71 15.97 3.92 12.38
C VAL A 71 14.58 4.51 12.12
N LEU A 72 14.29 4.92 10.88
CA LEU A 72 13.03 5.54 10.51
C LEU A 72 11.86 4.55 10.51
N THR A 73 12.07 3.36 9.95
CA THR A 73 11.03 2.34 9.74
C THR A 73 11.02 1.26 10.81
N GLY A 74 12.11 1.12 11.57
CA GLY A 74 12.28 0.04 12.55
C GLY A 74 12.68 -1.31 11.93
N ILE A 75 12.76 -1.42 10.60
CA ILE A 75 13.10 -2.68 9.92
C ILE A 75 14.62 -2.82 9.81
N THR A 76 15.14 -3.90 10.39
CA THR A 76 16.57 -4.21 10.35
C THR A 76 16.88 -5.24 9.27
N GLU A 77 18.14 -5.27 8.85
CA GLU A 77 18.66 -6.25 7.89
C GLU A 77 18.35 -7.69 8.33
N GLN A 78 18.48 -7.99 9.63
CA GLN A 78 18.25 -9.33 10.16
C GLN A 78 16.78 -9.77 10.11
N MET A 79 15.84 -8.82 10.04
CA MET A 79 14.40 -9.14 9.94
C MET A 79 14.01 -9.63 8.55
N VAL A 80 14.75 -9.21 7.52
CA VAL A 80 14.36 -9.43 6.12
C VAL A 80 15.22 -10.48 5.40
N GLN A 81 16.35 -10.88 5.97
CA GLN A 81 17.23 -11.90 5.38
C GLN A 81 16.60 -13.30 5.48
N GLY A 82 16.36 -13.92 4.33
CA GLY A 82 15.84 -15.28 4.16
C GLY A 82 16.86 -16.26 3.59
#